data_AF-A0A8T5G0G5-F1
#
_entry.id   AF-A0A8T5G0G5-F1
#
_cell.length_a   1.000
_cell.length_b   1.000
_cell.length_c   1.000
_cell.angle_alpha   90.00
_cell.angle_beta   90.00
_cell.angle_gamma   90.00
#
_symmetry.space_group_name_H-M   'P 1'
#
loop_
_entity.id
_entity.type
_entity.pdbx_description
1 polymer ?
#
loop_
_entity_poly.entity_id
_entity_poly.type
_entity_poly.pdbx_seq_one_letter_code
_entity_poly.pdbx_strand_id
1 'polypeptide(L)'
;MKIKLLLLLSLFSLMIFMISCSNNNITGNTIYDENFDCVKGDINNDLVIDHEDKILLSAFLSGDLEFNERQYFCSDINSDKIIDVEDKALISIINN
;
A
#
# COMPACT_ATOMS: atom_id res chain seq x y z
N MET A 1 -0.38 40.66 1.02
CA MET A 1 -1.36 39.81 1.75
C MET A 1 -1.91 38.62 0.95
N LYS A 2 -1.29 38.17 -0.17
CA LYS A 2 -1.81 37.03 -0.96
C LYS A 2 -1.11 35.68 -0.70
N ILE A 3 0.13 35.68 -0.21
CA ILE A 3 0.91 34.45 0.05
C ILE A 3 0.34 33.65 1.24
N LYS A 4 -0.14 34.34 2.29
CA LYS A 4 -0.73 33.70 3.48
C LYS A 4 -2.05 32.98 3.18
N LEU A 5 -2.75 33.39 2.12
CA LEU A 5 -4.00 32.77 1.66
C LEU A 5 -3.75 31.52 0.80
N LEU A 6 -2.68 31.53 0.00
CA LEU A 6 -2.28 30.39 -0.84
C LEU A 6 -1.80 29.19 -0.01
N LEU A 7 -1.03 29.45 1.07
CA LEU A 7 -0.60 28.45 2.04
C LEU A 7 -1.79 27.86 2.83
N LEU A 8 -2.84 28.64 3.08
CA LEU A 8 -4.04 28.17 3.78
C LEU A 8 -4.87 27.21 2.91
N LEU A 9 -4.92 27.48 1.59
CA LEU A 9 -5.62 26.64 0.61
C LEU A 9 -4.92 25.29 0.39
N SER A 10 -3.58 25.25 0.41
CA SER A 10 -2.83 23.99 0.33
C SER A 10 -2.98 23.12 1.58
N LEU A 11 -3.05 23.75 2.77
CA LEU A 11 -3.29 23.04 4.03
C LEU A 11 -4.72 22.49 4.11
N PHE A 12 -5.71 23.20 3.56
CA PHE A 12 -7.09 22.70 3.46
C PHE A 12 -7.18 21.46 2.56
N SER A 13 -6.43 21.42 1.45
CA SER A 13 -6.38 20.24 0.57
C SER A 13 -5.73 19.02 1.25
N LEU A 14 -4.73 19.23 2.11
CA LEU A 14 -4.11 18.15 2.90
C LEU A 14 -5.04 17.62 3.99
N MET A 15 -5.78 18.52 4.66
CA MET A 15 -6.77 18.13 5.68
C MET A 15 -7.93 17.34 5.09
N ILE A 16 -8.40 17.68 3.89
CA ILE A 16 -9.44 16.92 3.20
C ILE A 16 -8.94 15.51 2.82
N PHE A 17 -7.67 15.39 2.42
CA PHE A 17 -7.04 14.09 2.16
C PHE A 17 -6.88 13.24 3.44
N MET A 18 -6.57 13.87 4.58
CA MET A 18 -6.55 13.17 5.88
C MET A 18 -7.94 12.76 6.38
N ILE A 19 -9.00 13.51 6.02
CA ILE A 19 -10.39 13.19 6.39
C ILE A 19 -10.93 12.00 5.57
N SER A 20 -10.35 11.69 4.41
CA SER A 20 -10.64 10.46 3.67
C SER A 20 -10.05 9.20 4.32
N CYS A 21 -9.17 9.32 5.31
CA CYS A 21 -8.65 8.19 6.10
C CYS A 21 -9.40 7.95 7.41
N SER A 22 -10.45 8.72 7.72
CA SER A 22 -11.14 8.63 9.02
C SER A 22 -12.65 8.84 8.90
N ASN A 23 -13.32 8.12 8.00
CA ASN A 23 -14.78 8.09 7.94
C ASN A 23 -15.32 6.68 7.71
N ASN A 24 -15.03 5.79 8.66
CA ASN A 24 -15.80 4.57 8.89
C ASN A 24 -17.23 4.90 9.37
N ASN A 25 -18.08 5.38 8.46
CA ASN A 25 -19.52 5.19 8.57
C ASN A 25 -19.90 3.99 7.71
N ILE A 26 -19.77 2.82 8.33
CA ILE A 26 -20.15 1.51 7.79
C ILE A 26 -21.65 1.53 7.50
N THR A 27 -22.00 1.76 6.24
CA THR A 27 -23.31 1.42 5.69
C THR A 27 -23.12 0.66 4.39
N GLY A 28 -23.13 -0.68 4.50
CA GLY A 28 -23.40 -1.57 3.37
C GLY A 28 -22.18 -2.04 2.58
N ASN A 29 -21.69 -3.23 2.95
CA ASN A 29 -21.27 -4.27 2.02
C ASN A 29 -20.21 -3.93 0.95
N THR A 30 -19.04 -3.47 1.39
CA THR A 30 -17.72 -3.94 0.94
C THR A 30 -16.74 -3.54 2.04
N ILE A 31 -16.19 -4.51 2.79
CA ILE A 31 -15.11 -4.21 3.74
C ILE A 31 -13.85 -4.01 2.89
N TYR A 32 -13.67 -2.83 2.32
CA TYR A 32 -12.34 -2.36 1.97
C TYR A 32 -11.81 -1.73 3.24
N ASP A 33 -10.99 -2.48 3.98
CA ASP A 33 -10.30 -1.98 5.16
C ASP A 33 -9.36 -0.86 4.69
N GLU A 34 -9.79 0.38 4.91
CA GLU A 34 -9.01 1.61 4.68
C GLU A 34 -7.77 1.70 5.59
N ASN A 35 -7.50 0.69 6.43
CA ASN A 35 -6.37 0.58 7.35
C ASN A 35 -5.55 -0.72 7.20
N PHE A 36 -5.34 -1.25 5.99
CA PHE A 36 -4.10 -2.02 5.80
C PHE A 36 -2.93 -1.04 5.72
N ASP A 37 -2.49 -0.56 6.88
CA ASP A 37 -1.24 0.19 7.01
C ASP A 37 -0.10 -0.78 6.66
N CYS A 38 0.46 -0.55 5.48
CA CYS A 38 1.21 -1.53 4.73
C CYS A 38 2.22 -0.76 3.89
N VAL A 39 3.50 -1.04 4.12
CA VAL A 39 4.55 -0.53 3.25
C VAL A 39 4.60 -1.44 2.02
N LYS A 40 4.41 -0.87 0.83
CA LYS A 40 4.51 -1.63 -0.42
C LYS A 40 5.89 -2.29 -0.51
N GLY A 41 5.91 -3.61 -0.70
CA GLY A 41 7.11 -4.43 -0.69
C GLY A 41 7.47 -5.07 0.67
N ASP A 42 6.91 -4.61 1.79
CA ASP A 42 7.05 -5.24 3.11
C ASP A 42 5.92 -6.25 3.32
N ILE A 43 6.13 -7.46 2.81
CA ILE A 43 5.16 -8.54 2.74
C ILE A 43 5.11 -9.30 4.07
N ASN A 44 6.25 -9.46 4.76
CA ASN A 44 6.33 -10.16 6.05
C ASN A 44 5.97 -9.28 7.27
N ASN A 45 5.78 -7.96 7.09
CA ASN A 45 5.45 -6.97 8.13
C ASN A 45 6.54 -6.80 9.20
N ASP A 46 7.81 -6.84 8.80
CA ASP A 46 8.95 -6.60 9.70
C ASP A 46 9.53 -5.18 9.59
N LEU A 47 8.91 -4.33 8.76
CA LEU A 47 9.31 -2.95 8.46
C LEU A 47 10.62 -2.83 7.65
N VAL A 48 11.13 -3.94 7.12
CA VAL A 48 12.35 -4.01 6.31
C VAL A 48 12.01 -4.72 5.01
N ILE A 49 12.03 -3.96 3.91
CA ILE A 49 11.92 -4.59 2.60
C ILE A 49 13.24 -5.30 2.34
N ASP A 50 13.27 -6.62 2.24
CA ASP A 50 14.52 -7.37 2.04
C ASP A 50 14.40 -8.63 1.15
N HIS A 51 15.21 -9.65 1.44
CA HIS A 51 15.18 -10.90 0.69
C HIS A 51 14.01 -11.80 1.09
N GLU A 52 13.53 -11.72 2.33
CA GLU A 52 12.40 -12.52 2.82
C GLU A 52 11.12 -12.17 2.07
N ASP A 53 10.86 -10.89 1.82
CA ASP A 53 9.72 -10.46 1.00
C ASP A 53 9.78 -11.01 -0.42
N LYS A 54 10.99 -11.04 -1.02
CA LYS A 54 11.20 -11.58 -2.37
C LYS A 54 10.91 -13.08 -2.43
N ILE A 55 11.24 -13.81 -1.36
CA ILE A 55 10.93 -15.23 -1.23
C ILE A 55 9.41 -15.42 -1.14
N LEU A 56 8.73 -14.65 -0.28
CA LEU A 56 7.27 -14.70 -0.13
C LEU A 56 6.56 -14.41 -1.46
N LEU A 57 6.96 -13.34 -2.15
CA LEU A 57 6.41 -12.99 -3.46
C LEU A 57 6.65 -14.09 -4.50
N SER A 58 7.83 -14.72 -4.49
CA SER A 58 8.13 -15.82 -5.41
C SER A 58 7.33 -17.08 -5.11
N ALA A 59 7.10 -17.41 -3.83
CA ALA A 59 6.29 -18.54 -3.41
C ALA A 59 4.82 -18.33 -3.81
N PHE A 60 4.31 -17.11 -3.65
CA PHE A 60 2.96 -16.74 -4.11
C PHE A 60 2.81 -16.89 -5.63
N LEU A 61 3.74 -16.33 -6.41
CA LEU A 61 3.72 -16.44 -7.88
C LEU A 61 3.87 -17.88 -8.39
N SER A 62 4.49 -18.75 -7.60
CA SER A 62 4.64 -20.18 -7.92
C SER A 62 3.42 -21.01 -7.51
N GLY A 63 2.49 -20.43 -6.73
CA GLY A 63 1.33 -21.13 -6.18
C GLY A 63 1.62 -21.97 -4.93
N ASP A 64 2.82 -21.86 -4.36
CA ASP A 64 3.22 -22.61 -3.17
C ASP A 64 2.72 -21.97 -1.87
N LEU A 65 2.28 -20.71 -1.94
CA LEU A 65 1.82 -19.89 -0.82
C LEU A 65 0.59 -19.10 -1.23
N GLU A 66 -0.45 -19.10 -0.40
CA GLU A 66 -1.58 -18.17 -0.53
C GLU A 66 -1.37 -16.98 0.40
N PHE A 67 -1.61 -15.78 -0.11
CA PHE A 67 -1.53 -14.54 0.67
C PHE A 67 -2.82 -14.24 1.41
N ASN A 68 -2.68 -13.63 2.60
CA ASN A 68 -3.78 -12.94 3.26
C ASN A 68 -4.01 -11.55 2.64
N GLU A 69 -5.10 -10.87 3.05
CA GLU A 69 -5.48 -9.56 2.50
C GLU A 69 -4.37 -8.49 2.62
N ARG A 70 -3.64 -8.43 3.74
CA ARG A 70 -2.48 -7.53 3.90
C ARG A 70 -1.43 -7.82 2.86
N GLN A 71 -1.03 -9.08 2.76
CA GLN A 71 0.06 -9.52 1.88
C GLN A 71 -0.31 -9.27 0.42
N TYR A 72 -1.57 -9.47 0.04
CA TYR A 72 -2.07 -9.08 -1.28
C TYR A 72 -1.87 -7.58 -1.52
N PHE A 73 -2.27 -6.75 -0.56
CA PHE A 73 -2.14 -5.30 -0.69
C PHE A 73 -0.67 -4.84 -0.70
N CYS A 74 0.21 -5.44 0.10
CA CYS A 74 1.63 -5.04 0.15
C CYS A 74 2.46 -5.56 -1.03
N SER A 75 2.03 -6.65 -1.66
CA SER A 75 2.72 -7.28 -2.79
C SER A 75 2.40 -6.63 -4.13
N ASP A 76 1.26 -5.94 -4.25
CA ASP A 76 0.86 -5.13 -5.42
C ASP A 76 1.63 -3.79 -5.40
N ILE A 77 2.91 -3.82 -5.76
CA ILE A 77 3.85 -2.71 -5.63
C ILE A 77 3.57 -1.63 -6.66
N ASN A 78 3.18 -2.00 -7.89
CA ASN A 78 2.81 -1.04 -8.93
C ASN A 78 1.38 -0.49 -8.77
N SER A 79 0.57 -1.06 -7.87
CA SER A 79 -0.82 -0.68 -7.57
C SER A 79 -1.78 -0.86 -8.76
N ASP A 80 -1.53 -1.84 -9.62
CA ASP A 80 -2.39 -2.18 -10.76
C ASP A 80 -3.46 -3.24 -10.42
N LYS A 81 -3.44 -3.76 -9.18
CA LYS A 81 -4.33 -4.79 -8.62
C LYS A 81 -4.04 -6.21 -9.13
N ILE A 82 -2.90 -6.44 -9.77
CA ILE A 82 -2.44 -7.73 -10.27
C ILE A 82 -1.07 -7.99 -9.66
N ILE A 83 -0.94 -9.07 -8.89
CA ILE A 83 0.37 -9.45 -8.36
C ILE A 83 1.06 -10.33 -9.40
N ASP A 84 2.09 -9.80 -10.05
CA ASP A 84 2.80 -10.52 -11.10
C ASP A 84 4.33 -10.29 -11.11
N VAL A 85 4.95 -10.59 -12.25
CA VAL A 85 6.40 -10.47 -12.44
C VAL A 85 6.89 -9.01 -12.42
N GLU A 86 6.02 -8.03 -12.69
CA GLU A 86 6.34 -6.62 -12.62
C GLU A 86 6.59 -6.18 -11.17
N ASP A 87 5.76 -6.61 -10.21
CA ASP A 87 6.00 -6.35 -8.78
C ASP A 87 7.32 -6.97 -8.32
N LYS A 88 7.62 -8.19 -8.79
CA LYS A 88 8.87 -8.87 -8.50
C LYS A 88 10.10 -8.12 -9.05
N ALA A 89 9.95 -7.46 -10.18
CA ALA A 89 11.01 -6.59 -10.71
C ALA A 89 11.16 -5.33 -9.84
N LEU A 90 10.05 -4.72 -9.43
CA LEU A 90 10.04 -3.50 -8.62
C LEU A 90 10.64 -3.71 -7.21
N ILE A 91 10.27 -4.77 -6.50
CA ILE A 91 10.83 -5.07 -5.17
C ILE A 91 12.36 -5.25 -5.21
N SER A 92 12.91 -5.64 -6.36
CA SER A 92 14.35 -5.78 -6.53
C SER A 92 15.08 -4.44 -6.65
N ILE A 93 14.35 -3.36 -6.98
CA ILE A 93 14.89 -2.01 -7.18
C ILE A 93 14.79 -1.17 -5.90
N ILE A 94 13.80 -1.43 -5.03
CA ILE A 94 13.52 -0.62 -3.84
C ILE A 94 14.69 -0.53 -2.84
N ASN A 95 15.65 -1.46 -2.88
CA ASN A 95 16.79 -1.53 -1.95
C ASN A 95 18.17 -1.26 -2.57
N ASN A 96 18.25 -0.62 -3.75
CA ASN A 96 19.52 -0.20 -4.36
C ASN A 96 19.77 1.30 -4.21
#